data_AF-A0A439KBG8-F1
#
_entry.id   AF-A0A439KBG8-F1
#
_cell.length_a   1.000
_cell.length_b   1.000
_cell.length_c   1.000
_cell.angle_alpha   90.00
_cell.angle_beta   90.00
_cell.angle_gamma   90.00
#
_symmetry.space_group_name_H-M   'P 1'
#
loop_
_entity.id
_entity.type
_entity.pdbx_description
1 polymer ?
#
loop_
_entity_poly.entity_id
_entity_poly.type
_entity_poly.pdbx_seq_one_letter_code
_entity_poly.pdbx_strand_id
1 'polypeptide(L)'
;LAPDVISSDVHLYCVDGPAFDILVCMSKLLALGMPLVEVLRAATQRPAEAIARPELGTLAVGAIGDVAVLRLRPGRFTFVDAVGASLIAEQRLVSDGIVVGGTWWPNEAVDDLSDIERFEAHAHDTHVDVVARHFGHGHG
;
A
#
# COMPACT_ATOMS: atom_id res chain seq x y z
N LEU A 1 15.95 -14.97 3.09
CA LEU A 1 16.06 -14.16 1.86
C LEU A 1 14.90 -13.18 1.86
N ALA A 2 15.13 -11.89 1.61
CA ALA A 2 14.08 -10.88 1.50
C ALA A 2 13.54 -10.87 0.05
N PRO A 3 12.26 -10.51 -0.18
CA PRO A 3 11.70 -10.45 -1.53
C PRO A 3 12.25 -9.27 -2.32
N ASP A 4 12.43 -9.45 -3.62
CA ASP A 4 12.83 -8.38 -4.54
C ASP A 4 11.65 -7.49 -4.96
N VAL A 5 10.44 -8.05 -5.04
CA VAL A 5 9.20 -7.36 -5.44
C VAL A 5 8.13 -7.64 -4.39
N ILE A 6 7.41 -6.60 -3.98
CA ILE A 6 6.23 -6.68 -3.11
C ILE A 6 4.99 -6.40 -3.96
N SER A 7 3.99 -7.27 -3.85
CA SER A 7 2.67 -7.09 -4.44
C SER A 7 1.60 -7.48 -3.41
N SER A 8 0.39 -6.93 -3.57
CA SER A 8 -0.78 -7.29 -2.76
C SER A 8 -1.62 -8.40 -3.38
N ASP A 9 -1.37 -8.76 -4.65
CA ASP A 9 -2.19 -9.71 -5.43
C ASP A 9 -3.69 -9.36 -5.43
N VAL A 10 -4.02 -8.07 -5.51
CA VAL A 10 -5.41 -7.57 -5.55
C VAL A 10 -6.07 -7.95 -6.88
N HIS A 11 -7.19 -8.66 -6.81
CA HIS A 11 -8.04 -9.05 -7.94
C HIS A 11 -9.53 -9.05 -7.54
N LEU A 12 -10.43 -9.05 -8.54
CA LEU A 12 -11.90 -8.90 -8.41
C LEU A 12 -12.60 -9.85 -7.40
N TYR A 13 -11.95 -10.94 -6.96
CA TYR A 13 -12.49 -11.88 -5.96
C TYR A 13 -12.02 -11.61 -4.52
N CYS A 14 -11.24 -10.55 -4.30
CA CYS A 14 -10.73 -10.18 -2.97
C CYS A 14 -11.32 -8.88 -2.41
N VAL A 15 -12.44 -8.42 -2.96
CA VAL A 15 -13.17 -7.23 -2.48
C VAL A 15 -13.59 -7.38 -1.01
N ASP A 16 -13.81 -8.61 -0.54
CA ASP A 16 -14.18 -8.93 0.85
C ASP A 16 -13.01 -9.52 1.70
N GLY A 17 -11.75 -9.39 1.22
CA GLY A 17 -10.52 -9.88 1.88
C GLY A 17 -10.04 -11.28 1.42
N PRO A 18 -8.76 -11.67 1.63
CA PRO A 18 -7.66 -11.01 2.33
C PRO A 18 -6.49 -10.56 1.43
N ALA A 19 -6.72 -10.17 0.17
CA ALA A 19 -5.71 -9.46 -0.62
C ALA A 19 -5.65 -7.99 -0.14
N PHE A 20 -5.15 -7.83 1.08
CA PHE A 20 -5.12 -6.56 1.76
C PHE A 20 -4.09 -5.65 1.08
N ASP A 21 -4.52 -4.42 0.79
CA ASP A 21 -3.75 -3.23 0.42
C ASP A 21 -2.20 -3.39 0.46
N ILE A 22 -1.53 -2.94 -0.61
CA ILE A 22 -0.06 -2.95 -0.74
C ILE A 22 0.66 -2.42 0.52
N LEU A 23 0.08 -1.44 1.22
CA LEU A 23 0.61 -0.90 2.47
C LEU A 23 0.62 -1.91 3.63
N VAL A 24 -0.32 -2.84 3.68
CA VAL A 24 -0.35 -3.96 4.64
C VAL A 24 0.79 -4.93 4.35
N CYS A 25 0.99 -5.31 3.08
CA CYS A 25 2.12 -6.16 2.68
C CYS A 25 3.46 -5.52 3.04
N MET A 26 3.62 -4.22 2.73
CA MET A 26 4.81 -3.45 3.09
C MET A 26 5.02 -3.38 4.61
N SER A 27 3.95 -3.16 5.38
CA SER A 27 4.02 -3.09 6.84
C SER A 27 4.38 -4.43 7.49
N LYS A 28 3.86 -5.55 6.97
CA LYS A 28 4.23 -6.91 7.40
C LYS A 28 5.73 -7.15 7.22
N LEU A 29 6.27 -6.82 6.04
CA LEU A 29 7.69 -7.03 5.75
C LEU A 29 8.59 -6.10 6.58
N LEU A 30 8.16 -4.86 6.82
CA LEU A 30 8.83 -3.96 7.75
C LEU A 30 8.86 -4.54 9.17
N ALA A 31 7.73 -5.09 9.65
CA ALA A 31 7.63 -5.72 10.97
C ALA A 31 8.48 -7.00 11.09
N LEU A 32 8.72 -7.71 9.98
CA LEU A 32 9.64 -8.84 9.89
C LEU A 32 11.12 -8.44 9.77
N GLY A 33 11.43 -7.14 9.83
CA GLY A 33 12.79 -6.62 9.89
C GLY A 33 13.39 -6.21 8.53
N MET A 34 12.59 -6.15 7.46
CA MET A 34 13.07 -5.59 6.18
C MET A 34 13.27 -4.07 6.34
N PRO A 35 14.43 -3.50 5.98
CA PRO A 35 14.64 -2.06 6.11
C PRO A 35 13.63 -1.26 5.30
N LEU A 36 13.14 -0.14 5.84
CA LEU A 36 12.13 0.70 5.19
C LEU A 36 12.47 1.05 3.74
N VAL A 37 13.74 1.41 3.47
CA VAL A 37 14.20 1.74 2.11
C VAL A 37 14.07 0.55 1.15
N GLU A 38 14.35 -0.67 1.62
CA GLU A 38 14.17 -1.88 0.81
C GLU A 38 12.69 -2.17 0.57
N VAL A 39 11.83 -2.00 1.59
CA VAL A 39 10.38 -2.15 1.45
C VAL A 39 9.83 -1.20 0.39
N LEU A 40 10.22 0.09 0.45
CA LEU A 40 9.81 1.09 -0.54
C LEU A 40 10.32 0.72 -1.93
N ARG A 41 11.59 0.33 -2.06
CA ARG A 41 12.19 -0.06 -3.34
C ARG A 41 11.49 -1.27 -3.96
N ALA A 42 11.19 -2.28 -3.15
CA ALA A 42 10.51 -3.49 -3.58
C ALA A 42 9.04 -3.26 -3.98
N ALA A 43 8.43 -2.14 -3.57
CA ALA A 43 7.09 -1.72 -3.97
C ALA A 43 7.07 -0.62 -5.06
N THR A 44 8.23 -0.14 -5.53
CA THR A 44 8.33 0.97 -6.51
C THR A 44 9.25 0.63 -7.67
N GLN A 45 10.56 0.83 -7.50
CA GLN A 45 11.57 0.65 -8.55
C GLN A 45 11.63 -0.79 -9.06
N ARG A 46 11.52 -1.78 -8.17
CA ARG A 46 11.62 -3.20 -8.55
C ARG A 46 10.44 -3.69 -9.41
N PRO A 47 9.18 -3.40 -9.07
CA PRO A 47 8.05 -3.63 -9.97
C PRO A 47 8.21 -2.93 -11.32
N ALA A 48 8.67 -1.67 -11.33
CA ALA A 48 8.90 -0.89 -12.55
C ALA A 48 9.95 -1.54 -13.48
N GLU A 49 11.07 -2.00 -12.90
CA GLU A 49 12.08 -2.80 -13.59
C GLU A 49 11.48 -4.11 -14.15
N ALA A 50 10.70 -4.83 -13.33
CA ALA A 50 10.12 -6.12 -13.70
C ALA A 50 9.13 -6.05 -14.88
N ILE A 51 8.40 -4.94 -15.02
CA ILE A 51 7.48 -4.70 -16.15
C ILE A 51 8.13 -3.95 -17.32
N ALA A 52 9.46 -3.79 -17.31
CA ALA A 52 10.23 -3.05 -18.32
C ALA A 52 9.75 -1.59 -18.53
N ARG A 53 9.34 -0.93 -17.43
CA ARG A 53 8.96 0.49 -17.39
C ARG A 53 9.82 1.24 -16.35
N PRO A 54 11.16 1.29 -16.52
CA PRO A 54 12.09 1.84 -15.51
C PRO A 54 11.93 3.36 -15.29
N GLU A 55 11.16 4.04 -16.12
CA GLU A 55 10.78 5.43 -15.92
C GLU A 55 9.68 5.64 -14.85
N LEU A 56 9.06 4.55 -14.38
CA LEU A 56 8.11 4.54 -13.26
C LEU A 56 8.81 4.28 -11.93
N GLY A 57 8.11 4.54 -10.82
CA GLY A 57 8.62 4.21 -9.48
C GLY A 57 9.82 5.05 -9.02
N THR A 58 10.04 6.23 -9.63
CA THR A 58 11.16 7.13 -9.37
C THR A 58 10.69 8.58 -9.19
N LEU A 59 11.38 9.32 -8.33
CA LEU A 59 11.19 10.77 -8.13
C LEU A 59 12.27 11.55 -8.88
N ALA A 60 12.23 11.47 -10.21
CA ALA A 60 13.17 12.15 -11.10
C ALA A 60 12.50 13.32 -11.84
N VAL A 61 13.28 14.36 -12.14
CA VAL A 61 12.83 15.45 -13.00
C VAL A 61 12.45 14.89 -14.37
N GLY A 62 11.24 15.18 -14.84
CA GLY A 62 10.70 14.69 -16.11
C GLY A 62 9.91 13.36 -16.01
N ALA A 63 9.79 12.76 -14.82
CA ALA A 63 8.88 11.63 -14.60
C ALA A 63 7.41 12.06 -14.58
N ILE A 64 6.49 11.09 -14.61
CA ILE A 64 5.03 11.28 -14.82
C ILE A 64 4.30 12.07 -13.70
N GLY A 65 4.98 12.40 -12.59
CA GLY A 65 4.42 13.20 -11.51
C GLY A 65 3.55 12.41 -10.52
N ASP A 66 3.76 11.10 -10.41
CA ASP A 66 3.05 10.23 -9.47
C ASP A 66 3.84 10.04 -8.18
N VAL A 67 3.19 10.28 -7.04
CA VAL A 67 3.82 10.19 -5.70
C VAL A 67 2.82 9.65 -4.68
N ALA A 68 3.23 8.71 -3.83
CA ALA A 68 2.48 8.35 -2.63
C ALA A 68 3.14 9.00 -1.40
N VAL A 69 2.35 9.70 -0.59
CA VAL A 69 2.80 10.30 0.68
C VAL A 69 2.43 9.35 1.80
N LEU A 70 3.44 8.73 2.41
CA LEU A 70 3.25 7.69 3.42
C LEU A 70 3.73 8.16 4.80
N ARG A 71 3.05 7.69 5.85
CA ARG A 71 3.40 7.93 7.25
C ARG A 71 3.66 6.60 7.95
N LEU A 72 4.71 6.54 8.76
CA LEU A 72 4.87 5.49 9.77
C LEU A 72 4.02 5.85 10.99
N ARG A 73 2.88 5.19 11.15
CA ARG A 73 1.96 5.39 12.27
C ARG A 73 2.34 4.44 13.40
N PRO A 74 2.73 4.94 14.59
CA PRO A 74 2.94 4.09 15.77
C PRO A 74 1.60 3.54 16.29
N GLY A 75 1.63 2.37 16.91
CA GLY A 75 0.46 1.69 17.46
C GLY A 75 0.61 0.18 17.44
N ARG A 76 -0.32 -0.56 18.06
CA ARG A 76 -0.23 -2.02 18.15
C ARG A 76 -1.10 -2.68 17.08
N PHE A 77 -0.49 -3.16 16.01
CA PHE A 77 -1.19 -3.73 14.86
C PHE A 77 -1.02 -5.25 14.79
N THR A 78 -2.12 -5.98 14.62
CA THR A 78 -2.07 -7.44 14.38
C THR A 78 -2.24 -7.72 12.89
N PHE A 79 -1.23 -8.34 12.29
CA PHE A 79 -1.24 -8.82 10.92
C PHE A 79 -1.48 -10.33 10.89
N VAL A 80 -2.35 -10.80 10.01
CA VAL A 80 -2.62 -12.22 9.80
C VAL A 80 -2.20 -12.62 8.39
N ASP A 81 -1.52 -13.77 8.26
CA ASP A 81 -1.14 -14.35 6.97
C ASP A 81 -2.21 -15.32 6.43
N ALA A 82 -1.98 -15.86 5.23
CA ALA A 82 -2.92 -16.75 4.56
C ALA A 82 -3.11 -18.11 5.26
N VAL A 83 -2.18 -18.50 6.15
CA VAL A 83 -2.26 -19.76 6.93
C VAL A 83 -2.75 -19.53 8.36
N GLY A 84 -3.12 -18.29 8.71
CA GLY A 84 -3.66 -17.91 10.02
C GLY A 84 -2.61 -17.55 11.07
N ALA A 85 -1.33 -17.50 10.73
CA ALA A 85 -0.30 -17.05 11.65
C ALA A 85 -0.41 -15.54 11.88
N SER A 86 -0.16 -15.12 13.12
CA SER A 86 -0.31 -13.72 13.56
C SER A 86 1.04 -13.07 13.85
N LEU A 87 1.19 -11.82 13.45
CA LEU A 87 2.35 -10.97 13.74
C LEU A 87 1.87 -9.66 14.38
N ILE A 88 2.41 -9.31 15.54
CA ILE A 88 2.14 -8.03 16.20
C ILE A 88 3.27 -7.06 15.87
N ALA A 89 2.92 -5.84 15.45
CA ALA A 89 3.85 -4.77 15.14
C ALA A 89 3.50 -3.49 15.92
N GLU A 90 4.53 -2.73 16.30
CA GLU A 90 4.38 -1.45 17.03
C GLU A 90 4.24 -0.22 16.11
N GLN A 91 4.20 -0.46 14.80
CA GLN A 91 4.00 0.56 13.77
C GLN A 91 3.49 -0.06 12.46
N ARG A 92 2.81 0.74 11.63
CA ARG A 92 2.46 0.40 10.25
C ARG A 92 2.65 1.59 9.31
N LEU A 93 2.78 1.31 8.02
CA LEU A 93 2.68 2.31 6.96
C LEU A 93 1.22 2.63 6.68
N VAL A 94 0.88 3.92 6.55
CA VAL A 94 -0.42 4.43 6.11
C VAL A 94 -0.22 5.49 5.03
N SER A 95 -1.23 5.72 4.18
CA SER A 95 -1.19 6.76 3.15
C SER A 95 -1.85 8.04 3.66
N ASP A 96 -1.12 9.16 3.65
CA ASP A 96 -1.66 10.51 3.86
C ASP A 96 -2.33 11.07 2.57
N GLY A 97 -2.07 10.43 1.43
CA GLY A 97 -2.64 10.77 0.14
C GLY A 97 -1.68 10.49 -1.01
N ILE A 98 -2.13 10.78 -2.22
CA ILE A 98 -1.38 10.54 -3.45
C ILE A 98 -1.40 11.76 -4.36
N VAL A 99 -0.33 11.92 -5.13
CA VAL A 99 -0.28 12.79 -6.30
C VAL A 99 -0.37 11.91 -7.52
N VAL A 100 -1.31 12.19 -8.43
CA VAL A 100 -1.45 11.49 -9.71
C VAL A 100 -1.39 12.53 -10.81
N GLY A 101 -0.41 12.42 -11.71
CA GLY A 101 -0.18 13.39 -12.79
C GLY A 101 -0.04 14.83 -12.29
N GLY A 102 0.55 15.03 -11.11
CA GLY A 102 0.68 16.36 -10.46
C GLY A 102 -0.55 16.86 -9.70
N THR A 103 -1.65 16.10 -9.65
CA THR A 103 -2.86 16.47 -8.89
C THR A 103 -2.88 15.78 -7.53
N TRP A 104 -3.09 16.54 -6.45
CA TRP A 104 -3.17 16.02 -5.08
C TRP A 104 -4.54 15.41 -4.75
N TRP A 105 -4.52 14.25 -4.11
CA TRP A 105 -5.66 13.50 -3.62
C TRP A 105 -5.41 13.12 -2.15
N PRO A 106 -6.02 13.84 -1.19
CA PRO A 106 -5.82 13.56 0.22
C PRO A 106 -6.48 12.24 0.64
N ASN A 107 -5.92 11.59 1.65
CA ASN A 107 -6.60 10.52 2.37
C ASN A 107 -7.05 11.04 3.74
N GLU A 108 -8.34 11.37 3.87
CA GLU A 108 -8.89 12.03 5.08
C GLU A 108 -9.13 11.04 6.23
N ALA A 109 -9.11 9.73 5.96
CA ALA A 109 -9.39 8.68 6.95
C ALA A 109 -8.19 8.34 7.87
N VAL A 110 -7.03 8.97 7.70
CA VAL A 110 -5.79 8.59 8.41
C VAL A 110 -5.86 8.84 9.92
N ASP A 111 -6.65 9.83 10.34
CA ASP A 111 -6.81 10.23 11.74
C ASP A 111 -8.01 9.53 12.42
N ASP A 112 -8.70 8.60 11.75
CA ASP A 112 -9.64 7.72 12.44
C ASP A 112 -8.88 6.75 13.36
N LEU A 113 -9.17 6.86 14.65
CA LEU A 113 -8.53 6.14 15.75
C LEU A 113 -9.32 4.88 16.14
N SER A 114 -10.46 4.59 15.49
CA SER A 114 -11.27 3.40 15.78
C SER A 114 -10.56 2.07 15.42
N ASP A 115 -9.47 2.15 14.65
CA ASP A 115 -8.80 1.05 13.97
C ASP A 115 -7.54 0.49 14.70
N ILE A 116 -7.37 0.82 15.98
CA ILE A 116 -6.09 0.64 16.69
C ILE A 116 -5.90 -0.77 17.28
N GLU A 117 -6.94 -1.60 17.38
CA GLU A 117 -6.84 -2.87 18.12
C GLU A 117 -6.73 -4.11 17.22
N ARG A 118 -7.15 -4.01 15.96
CA ARG A 118 -7.15 -5.12 15.00
C ARG A 118 -7.21 -4.55 13.60
N PHE A 119 -6.36 -5.01 12.69
CA PHE A 119 -6.58 -4.74 11.27
C PHE A 119 -7.77 -5.61 10.81
N GLU A 120 -8.94 -5.01 10.72
CA GLU A 120 -10.07 -5.53 9.95
C GLU A 120 -10.05 -4.81 8.60
N ALA A 121 -10.30 -5.51 7.49
CA ALA A 121 -10.44 -4.83 6.20
C ALA A 121 -11.60 -3.83 6.30
N HIS A 122 -11.29 -2.53 6.24
CA HIS A 122 -12.31 -1.54 6.01
C HIS A 122 -12.91 -1.76 4.63
N ALA A 123 -14.20 -2.07 4.61
CA ALA A 123 -14.98 -2.27 3.39
C ALA A 123 -15.14 -0.98 2.55
N HIS A 124 -14.75 0.16 3.11
CA HIS A 124 -14.89 1.48 2.51
C HIS A 124 -13.66 2.32 2.86
N ASP A 125 -12.98 2.85 1.84
CA ASP A 125 -11.88 3.82 1.90
C ASP A 125 -10.46 3.25 1.93
N THR A 126 -10.24 2.21 1.12
CA THR A 126 -8.90 1.73 0.77
C THR A 126 -8.29 2.53 -0.38
N HIS A 127 -6.97 2.44 -0.59
CA HIS A 127 -6.33 2.98 -1.80
C HIS A 127 -6.96 2.43 -3.10
N VAL A 128 -7.54 1.22 -3.03
CA VAL A 128 -8.31 0.60 -4.12
C VAL A 128 -9.57 1.41 -4.43
N ASP A 129 -10.26 1.99 -3.44
CA ASP A 129 -11.46 2.80 -3.68
C ASP A 129 -11.14 4.11 -4.42
N VAL A 130 -10.01 4.74 -4.10
CA VAL A 130 -9.53 5.94 -4.82
C VAL A 130 -9.18 5.60 -6.27
N VAL A 131 -8.51 4.47 -6.50
CA VAL A 131 -8.16 3.97 -7.84
C VAL A 131 -9.42 3.54 -8.62
N ALA A 132 -10.34 2.82 -7.99
CA ALA A 132 -11.58 2.34 -8.61
C ALA A 132 -12.51 3.49 -9.03
N ARG A 133 -12.59 4.57 -8.24
CA ARG A 133 -13.36 5.78 -8.63
C ARG A 133 -12.80 6.45 -9.90
N HIS A 134 -11.49 6.36 -10.14
CA HIS A 134 -10.84 6.99 -11.30
C HIS A 134 -10.84 6.08 -12.55
N PHE A 135 -10.58 4.78 -12.40
CA PHE A 135 -10.48 3.84 -13.52
C PHE A 135 -11.76 3.03 -13.78
N GLY A 136 -12.78 3.11 -12.92
CA GLY A 136 -14.02 2.34 -13.01
C GLY A 136 -15.09 2.90 -13.96
N HIS A 137 -14.86 4.01 -14.65
CA HIS A 137 -15.81 4.55 -15.64
C HIS A 137 -15.43 4.14 -17.05
N GLY A 138 -15.90 2.97 -17.45
CA GLY A 138 -15.91 2.58 -18.85
C GLY A 138 -16.69 1.31 -19.09
N HIS A 139 -18.02 1.38 -19.11
CA HIS A 139 -18.89 0.64 -20.04
C HIS A 139 -20.25 1.33 -20.11
N GLY A 140 -20.61 1.82 -21.31
CA GLY A 140 -21.98 2.10 -21.70
C GLY A 140 -22.68 0.86 -22.23
#